data_AF-A0A9P5WI39-F1
#
_entry.id   AF-A0A9P5WI39-F1
#
_cell.length_a   1.000
_cell.length_b   1.000
_cell.length_c   1.000
_cell.angle_alpha   90.00
_cell.angle_beta   90.00
_cell.angle_gamma   90.00
#
_symmetry.space_group_name_H-M   'P 1'
#
loop_
_entity.id
_entity.type
_entity.pdbx_description
1 polymer ?
#
loop_
_entity_poly.entity_id
_entity_poly.type
_entity_poly.pdbx_seq_one_letter_code
_entity_poly.pdbx_strand_id
1 'polypeptide(L)'
;MELIQLNEIQDTNARQVILALQNISDSYRNEGSLIAKFRVMNMLYELLDSKLKEQIHVFGLHKDLLSPYSRSLLSQLSDLAMLLGISETTLATFHQSLANLHLDTIQYLQKQRQQEAQLLALGESQARAQEGLGKLQELRRQLREQREADGDIEQRTRRRSAELSRIRAEEDKKALQCMLQTHQDSGLDVDTEKVTLRHLDSKHKAIIELEQQLHAQETTLSAYQEIPPDYALAKLKLKEATLQLDQLTMEHESMLTELANDL
;
A
#
# COMPACT_ATOMS: atom_id res chain seq x y z
N MET A 1 29.57 30.01 13.76
CA MET A 1 29.52 30.33 12.32
C MET A 1 28.22 29.83 11.70
N GLU A 2 27.80 28.59 11.95
CA GLU A 2 26.55 28.02 11.39
C GLU A 2 25.25 28.66 11.92
N LEU A 3 25.21 29.10 13.19
CA LEU A 3 24.02 29.77 13.76
C LEU A 3 23.74 31.17 13.16
N ILE A 4 24.77 31.87 12.66
CA ILE A 4 24.61 33.18 12.01
C ILE A 4 24.02 32.99 10.61
N GLN A 5 24.46 31.95 9.90
CA GLN A 5 23.94 31.61 8.57
C GLN A 5 22.48 31.15 8.62
N LEU A 6 22.08 30.42 9.67
CA LEU A 6 20.69 30.00 9.84
C LEU A 6 19.76 31.19 10.11
N ASN A 7 20.24 32.18 10.87
CA ASN A 7 19.50 33.40 11.18
C ASN A 7 19.35 34.31 9.95
N GLU A 8 20.41 34.44 9.13
CA GLU A 8 20.36 35.16 7.85
C GLU A 8 19.40 34.50 6.86
N ILE A 9 19.36 33.16 6.81
CA ILE A 9 18.42 32.43 5.94
C ILE A 9 16.97 32.63 6.41
N GLN A 10 16.71 32.57 7.72
CA GLN A 10 15.38 32.84 8.29
C GLN A 10 14.92 34.28 8.03
N ASP A 11 15.82 35.26 8.16
CA ASP A 11 15.55 36.67 7.83
C ASP A 11 15.28 36.89 6.34
N THR A 12 15.99 36.19 5.45
CA THR A 12 15.72 36.28 4.00
C THR A 12 14.37 35.67 3.63
N ASN A 13 13.99 34.54 4.24
CA ASN A 13 12.69 33.92 4.04
C ASN A 13 11.55 34.79 4.59
N ALA A 14 11.72 35.39 5.78
CA ALA A 14 10.74 36.31 6.35
C ALA A 14 10.54 37.55 5.45
N ARG A 15 11.63 38.10 4.90
CA ARG A 15 11.54 39.22 3.93
C ARG A 15 10.85 38.83 2.63
N GLN A 16 11.07 37.62 2.13
CA GLN A 16 10.39 37.11 0.93
C GLN A 16 8.88 36.94 1.17
N VAL A 17 8.48 36.45 2.34
CA VAL A 17 7.07 36.32 2.73
C VAL A 17 6.40 37.68 2.87
N ILE A 18 7.07 38.67 3.48
CA ILE A 18 6.55 40.03 3.59
C ILE A 18 6.38 40.67 2.21
N LEU A 19 7.34 40.50 1.30
CA LEU A 19 7.23 40.98 -0.08
C LEU A 19 6.10 40.26 -0.85
N ALA A 20 5.92 38.96 -0.65
CA ALA A 20 4.81 38.22 -1.24
C ALA A 20 3.46 38.71 -0.72
N LEU A 21 3.33 38.96 0.60
CA LEU A 21 2.13 39.51 1.20
C LEU A 21 1.84 40.95 0.77
N GLN A 22 2.88 41.77 0.58
CA GLN A 22 2.75 43.12 0.00
C GLN A 22 2.29 43.05 -1.45
N ASN A 23 2.87 42.17 -2.27
CA ASN A 23 2.44 41.95 -3.65
C ASN A 23 1.00 41.42 -3.74
N ILE A 24 0.59 40.54 -2.82
CA ILE A 24 -0.78 40.04 -2.72
C ILE A 24 -1.73 41.17 -2.28
N SER A 25 -1.35 41.97 -1.28
CA SER A 25 -2.10 43.16 -0.85
C SER A 25 -2.27 44.19 -1.97
N ASP A 26 -1.21 44.42 -2.75
CA ASP A 26 -1.22 45.31 -3.90
C ASP A 26 -2.02 44.71 -5.07
N SER A 27 -2.02 43.38 -5.25
CA SER A 27 -2.92 42.68 -6.16
C SER A 27 -4.38 42.88 -5.77
N TYR A 28 -4.73 42.72 -4.49
CA TYR A 28 -6.10 42.95 -4.00
C TYR A 28 -6.54 44.42 -4.07
N ARG A 29 -5.63 45.39 -3.87
CA ARG A 29 -5.90 46.81 -4.12
C ARG A 29 -6.14 47.10 -5.60
N ASN A 30 -5.36 46.49 -6.48
CA ASN A 30 -5.51 46.64 -7.93
C ASN A 30 -6.76 45.92 -8.45
N GLU A 31 -7.12 44.76 -7.90
CA GLU A 31 -8.38 44.04 -8.18
C GLU A 31 -9.59 44.84 -7.70
N GLY A 32 -9.53 45.44 -6.50
CA GLY A 32 -10.56 46.35 -6.01
C GLY A 32 -10.72 47.60 -6.90
N SER A 33 -9.61 48.12 -7.43
CA SER A 33 -9.58 49.22 -8.43
C SER A 33 -10.17 48.78 -9.78
N LEU A 34 -9.87 47.56 -10.24
CA LEU A 34 -10.47 46.99 -11.46
C LEU A 34 -11.98 46.76 -11.28
N ILE A 35 -12.41 46.20 -10.16
CA ILE A 35 -13.84 45.98 -9.84
C ILE A 35 -14.57 47.33 -9.79
N ALA A 36 -13.98 48.35 -9.16
CA ALA A 36 -14.55 49.71 -9.15
C ALA A 36 -14.63 50.31 -10.57
N LYS A 37 -13.59 50.13 -11.40
CA LYS A 37 -13.60 50.55 -12.82
C LYS A 37 -14.65 49.80 -13.63
N PHE A 38 -14.82 48.49 -13.43
CA PHE A 38 -15.87 47.69 -14.06
C PHE A 38 -17.26 48.14 -13.62
N ARG A 39 -17.43 48.51 -12.35
CA ARG A 39 -18.71 49.04 -11.82
C ARG A 39 -19.08 50.39 -12.42
N VAL A 40 -18.10 51.29 -12.56
CA VAL A 40 -18.27 52.58 -13.23
C VAL A 40 -18.53 52.38 -14.72
N MET A 41 -17.83 51.45 -15.37
CA MET A 41 -18.09 51.10 -16.77
C MET A 41 -19.49 50.52 -16.96
N ASN A 42 -19.95 49.62 -16.08
CA ASN A 42 -21.31 49.07 -16.14
C ASN A 42 -22.36 50.17 -15.96
N MET A 43 -22.20 51.10 -15.03
CA MET A 43 -23.11 52.26 -14.92
C MET A 43 -23.11 53.13 -16.18
N LEU A 44 -21.95 53.34 -16.80
CA LEU A 44 -21.85 54.09 -18.06
C LEU A 44 -22.52 53.34 -19.21
N TYR A 45 -22.38 52.02 -19.28
CA TYR A 45 -23.06 51.17 -20.27
C TYR A 45 -24.57 51.15 -20.06
N GLU A 46 -25.06 51.05 -18.82
CA GLU A 46 -26.49 51.12 -18.49
C GLU A 46 -27.10 52.46 -18.90
N LEU A 47 -26.38 53.57 -18.65
CA LEU A 47 -26.83 54.92 -19.02
C LEU A 47 -26.79 55.14 -20.54
N LEU A 48 -25.83 54.53 -21.24
CA LEU A 48 -25.78 54.55 -22.70
C LEU A 48 -26.92 53.72 -23.30
N ASP A 49 -27.21 52.57 -22.70
CA ASP A 49 -28.29 51.66 -23.10
C ASP A 49 -29.68 52.28 -22.86
N SER A 50 -29.89 52.97 -21.72
CA SER A 50 -31.13 53.69 -21.47
C SER A 50 -31.34 54.82 -22.48
N LYS A 51 -30.28 55.56 -22.83
CA LYS A 51 -30.34 56.63 -23.82
C LYS A 51 -30.55 56.11 -25.24
N LEU A 52 -29.96 54.97 -25.58
CA LEU A 52 -30.21 54.26 -26.84
C LEU A 52 -31.64 53.74 -26.91
N LYS A 53 -32.18 53.16 -25.83
CA LYS A 53 -33.58 52.73 -25.74
C LYS A 53 -34.55 53.89 -25.90
N GLU A 54 -34.30 55.03 -25.25
CA GLU A 54 -35.07 56.26 -25.45
C GLU A 54 -35.00 56.75 -26.90
N GLN A 55 -33.81 56.80 -27.50
CA GLN A 55 -33.65 57.20 -28.90
C GLN A 55 -34.36 56.24 -29.86
N ILE A 56 -34.22 54.94 -29.67
CA ILE A 56 -34.91 53.90 -30.47
C ILE A 56 -36.43 54.04 -30.34
N HIS A 57 -36.93 54.36 -29.14
CA HIS A 57 -38.35 54.62 -28.89
C HIS A 57 -38.83 55.90 -29.57
N VAL A 58 -38.04 56.99 -29.50
CA VAL A 58 -38.31 58.27 -30.18
C VAL A 58 -38.30 58.14 -31.71
N PHE A 59 -37.41 57.31 -32.26
CA PHE A 59 -37.34 57.03 -33.70
C PHE A 59 -38.37 55.98 -34.17
N GLY A 60 -39.20 55.44 -33.28
CA GLY A 60 -40.26 54.50 -33.64
C GLY A 60 -39.73 53.21 -34.29
N LEU A 61 -38.47 52.83 -34.03
CA LEU A 61 -37.85 51.62 -34.57
C LEU A 61 -38.44 50.37 -33.89
N HIS A 62 -39.55 49.89 -34.43
CA HIS A 62 -40.17 48.63 -34.00
C HIS A 62 -39.39 47.44 -34.58
N LYS A 63 -39.46 46.29 -33.90
CA LYS A 63 -38.81 45.03 -34.30
C LYS A 63 -39.12 44.61 -35.75
N ASP A 64 -40.25 45.10 -36.28
CA ASP A 64 -40.74 44.82 -37.64
C ASP A 64 -40.06 45.64 -38.75
N LEU A 65 -39.43 46.77 -38.39
CA LEU A 65 -38.66 47.62 -39.31
C LEU A 65 -37.19 47.20 -39.44
N LEU A 66 -36.74 46.22 -38.63
CA LEU A 66 -35.39 45.68 -38.71
C LEU A 66 -35.19 44.92 -40.03
N SER A 67 -34.02 45.11 -40.64
CA SER A 67 -33.60 44.34 -41.82
C SER A 67 -33.66 42.83 -41.51
N PRO A 68 -33.95 41.97 -42.51
CA PRO A 68 -33.98 40.53 -42.31
C PRO A 68 -32.66 39.98 -41.75
N TYR A 69 -31.52 40.59 -42.11
CA TYR A 69 -30.20 40.27 -41.58
C TYR A 69 -30.06 40.60 -40.08
N SER A 70 -30.59 41.75 -39.65
CA SER A 70 -30.58 42.14 -38.24
C SER A 70 -31.45 41.22 -37.38
N ARG A 71 -32.57 40.73 -37.94
CA ARG A 71 -33.44 39.75 -37.26
C ARG A 71 -32.78 38.40 -37.09
N SER A 72 -32.06 37.90 -38.10
CA SER A 72 -31.33 36.62 -37.99
C SER A 72 -30.19 36.72 -36.97
N LEU A 73 -29.45 37.83 -36.93
CA LEU A 73 -28.44 38.08 -35.91
C LEU A 73 -29.04 38.13 -34.50
N LEU A 74 -30.18 38.80 -34.32
CA LEU A 74 -30.85 38.86 -33.02
C LEU A 74 -31.33 37.48 -32.55
N SER A 75 -31.80 36.64 -33.48
CA SER A 75 -32.14 35.24 -33.20
C SER A 75 -30.92 34.45 -32.77
N GLN A 76 -29.82 34.51 -33.53
CA GLN A 76 -28.58 33.82 -33.19
C GLN A 76 -28.01 34.26 -31.84
N LEU A 77 -28.11 35.55 -31.52
CA LEU A 77 -27.64 36.11 -30.26
C LEU A 77 -28.54 35.67 -29.09
N SER A 78 -29.85 35.54 -29.32
CA SER A 78 -30.80 34.95 -28.37
C SER A 78 -30.54 33.45 -28.14
N ASP A 79 -30.26 32.71 -29.21
CA ASP A 79 -29.91 31.28 -29.12
C ASP A 79 -28.61 31.09 -28.33
N LEU A 80 -27.63 31.96 -28.58
CA LEU A 80 -26.35 31.97 -27.86
C LEU A 80 -26.52 32.36 -26.39
N ALA A 81 -27.40 33.32 -26.08
CA ALA A 81 -27.77 33.65 -24.70
C ALA A 81 -28.42 32.47 -23.97
N MET A 82 -29.35 31.75 -24.64
CA MET A 82 -29.95 30.55 -24.05
C MET A 82 -28.91 29.46 -23.79
N LEU A 83 -28.01 29.20 -24.74
CA LEU A 83 -26.94 28.21 -24.58
C LEU A 83 -25.98 28.55 -23.42
N LEU A 84 -25.72 29.83 -23.21
CA LEU A 84 -24.87 30.33 -22.12
C LEU A 84 -25.63 30.57 -20.82
N GLY A 85 -26.95 30.36 -20.79
CA GLY A 85 -27.80 30.57 -19.62
C GLY A 85 -27.95 32.04 -19.18
N ILE A 86 -27.86 32.98 -20.12
CA ILE A 86 -27.87 34.42 -19.84
C ILE A 86 -29.31 34.95 -19.90
N SER A 87 -29.79 35.52 -18.79
CA SER A 87 -31.12 36.16 -18.71
C SER A 87 -31.16 37.58 -19.27
N GLU A 88 -30.04 38.30 -19.19
CA GLU A 88 -29.90 39.67 -19.69
C GLU A 88 -28.90 39.72 -20.83
N THR A 89 -29.35 40.01 -22.05
CA THR A 89 -28.52 40.05 -23.26
C THR A 89 -27.72 41.35 -23.36
N THR A 90 -26.94 41.69 -22.33
CA THR A 90 -25.97 42.80 -22.37
C THR A 90 -24.61 42.28 -22.80
N LEU A 91 -23.77 43.13 -23.42
CA LEU A 91 -22.46 42.69 -23.89
C LEU A 91 -21.57 42.17 -22.73
N ALA A 92 -21.71 42.76 -21.54
CA ALA A 92 -20.96 42.38 -20.35
C ALA A 92 -21.29 40.95 -19.88
N THR A 93 -22.56 40.56 -19.90
CA THR A 93 -22.99 39.23 -19.47
C THR A 93 -22.51 38.14 -20.44
N PHE A 94 -22.50 38.41 -21.75
CA PHE A 94 -21.90 37.50 -22.75
C PHE A 94 -20.39 37.32 -22.55
N HIS A 95 -19.66 38.39 -22.26
CA HIS A 95 -18.23 38.29 -21.96
C HIS A 95 -17.97 37.47 -20.70
N GLN A 96 -18.77 37.67 -19.65
CA GLN A 96 -18.64 36.93 -18.41
C GLN A 96 -18.98 35.44 -18.58
N SER A 97 -20.06 35.11 -19.30
CA SER A 97 -20.42 33.71 -19.54
C SER A 97 -19.41 32.99 -20.43
N LEU A 98 -18.81 33.67 -21.42
CA LEU A 98 -17.73 33.11 -22.24
C LEU A 98 -16.46 32.87 -21.41
N ALA A 99 -16.11 33.79 -20.51
CA ALA A 99 -14.99 33.61 -19.60
C ALA A 99 -15.22 32.40 -18.67
N ASN A 100 -16.43 32.24 -18.14
CA ASN A 100 -16.82 31.10 -17.32
C ASN A 100 -16.72 29.79 -18.11
N LEU A 101 -17.28 29.73 -19.32
CA LEU A 101 -17.17 28.57 -20.21
C LEU A 101 -15.71 28.20 -20.49
N HIS A 102 -14.85 29.20 -20.71
CA HIS A 102 -13.43 28.98 -20.95
C HIS A 102 -12.73 28.40 -19.70
N LEU A 103 -13.04 28.90 -18.50
CA LEU A 103 -12.53 28.35 -17.25
C LEU A 103 -12.99 26.91 -17.05
N ASP A 104 -14.28 26.62 -17.26
CA ASP A 104 -14.85 25.27 -17.16
C ASP A 104 -14.17 24.31 -18.14
N THR A 105 -13.89 24.77 -19.36
CA THR A 105 -13.17 23.99 -20.38
C THR A 105 -11.75 23.67 -19.95
N ILE A 106 -11.02 24.64 -19.38
CA ILE A 106 -9.67 24.41 -18.85
C ILE A 106 -9.72 23.40 -17.70
N GLN A 107 -10.66 23.57 -16.76
CA GLN A 107 -10.81 22.66 -15.63
C GLN A 107 -11.15 21.24 -16.09
N TYR A 108 -12.02 21.10 -17.09
CA TYR A 108 -12.34 19.82 -17.70
C TYR A 108 -11.11 19.16 -18.32
N LEU A 109 -10.33 19.90 -19.11
CA LEU A 109 -9.10 19.39 -19.73
C LEU A 109 -8.04 18.99 -18.69
N GLN A 110 -7.93 19.74 -17.60
CA GLN A 110 -7.04 19.38 -16.49
C GLN A 110 -7.48 18.07 -15.81
N LYS A 111 -8.78 17.92 -15.52
CA LYS A 111 -9.33 16.67 -14.97
C LYS A 111 -9.12 15.49 -15.92
N GLN A 112 -9.33 15.69 -17.22
CA GLN A 112 -9.11 14.66 -18.23
C GLN A 112 -7.64 14.20 -18.24
N ARG A 113 -6.68 15.13 -18.22
CA ARG A 113 -5.25 14.78 -18.13
C ARG A 113 -4.90 14.03 -16.85
N GLN A 114 -5.49 14.40 -15.72
CA GLN A 114 -5.29 13.68 -14.46
C GLN A 114 -5.83 12.24 -14.54
N GLN A 115 -7.01 12.05 -15.13
CA GLN A 115 -7.59 10.72 -15.35
C GLN A 115 -6.74 9.88 -16.30
N GLU A 116 -6.24 10.46 -17.39
CA GLU A 116 -5.33 9.79 -18.32
C GLU A 116 -4.02 9.37 -17.63
N ALA A 117 -3.44 10.24 -16.80
CA ALA A 117 -2.25 9.90 -16.01
C ALA A 117 -2.51 8.76 -15.01
N GLN A 118 -3.68 8.76 -14.35
CA GLN A 118 -4.08 7.68 -13.44
C GLN A 118 -4.25 6.35 -14.18
N LEU A 119 -4.86 6.36 -15.38
CA LEU A 119 -5.02 5.17 -16.20
C LEU A 119 -3.67 4.59 -16.64
N LEU A 120 -2.71 5.44 -17.01
CA LEU A 120 -1.35 5.01 -17.34
C LEU A 120 -0.65 4.36 -16.14
N ALA A 121 -0.73 4.97 -14.95
CA ALA A 121 -0.17 4.41 -13.73
C ALA A 121 -0.79 3.06 -13.36
N LEU A 122 -2.12 2.92 -13.52
CA LEU A 122 -2.82 1.66 -13.34
C LEU A 122 -2.32 0.58 -14.33
N GLY A 123 -2.17 0.94 -15.61
CA GLY A 123 -1.62 0.05 -16.63
C GLY A 123 -0.21 -0.46 -16.29
N GLU A 124 0.68 0.43 -15.83
CA GLU A 124 2.00 0.04 -15.35
C GLU A 124 1.95 -0.89 -14.14
N SER A 125 1.08 -0.59 -13.16
CA SER A 125 0.91 -1.42 -11.98
C SER A 125 0.42 -2.83 -12.33
N GLN A 126 -0.50 -2.93 -13.29
CA GLN A 126 -1.04 -4.19 -13.78
C GLN A 126 0.04 -5.00 -14.50
N ALA A 127 0.86 -4.36 -15.34
CA ALA A 127 1.98 -5.02 -16.02
C ALA A 127 2.99 -5.59 -15.02
N ARG A 128 3.37 -4.81 -13.98
CA ARG A 128 4.25 -5.28 -12.90
C ARG A 128 3.65 -6.44 -12.13
N ALA A 129 2.35 -6.39 -11.83
CA ALA A 129 1.66 -7.48 -11.15
C ALA A 129 1.64 -8.77 -11.99
N GLN A 130 1.43 -8.67 -13.30
CA GLN A 130 1.49 -9.81 -14.22
C GLN A 130 2.90 -10.41 -14.29
N GLU A 131 3.93 -9.59 -14.36
CA GLU A 131 5.33 -10.04 -14.33
C GLU A 131 5.64 -10.76 -13.00
N GLY A 132 5.21 -10.20 -11.88
CA GLY A 132 5.36 -10.82 -10.56
C GLY A 132 4.65 -12.18 -10.46
N LEU A 133 3.45 -12.28 -11.05
CA LEU A 133 2.69 -13.53 -11.10
C LEU A 133 3.43 -14.60 -11.95
N GLY A 134 4.02 -14.21 -13.08
CA GLY A 134 4.86 -15.09 -13.90
C GLY A 134 6.05 -15.64 -13.12
N LYS A 135 6.80 -14.77 -12.42
CA LYS A 135 7.93 -15.19 -11.57
C LYS A 135 7.51 -16.13 -10.44
N LEU A 136 6.37 -15.86 -9.81
CA LEU A 136 5.82 -16.74 -8.77
C LEU A 136 5.42 -18.12 -9.31
N GLN A 137 4.87 -18.18 -10.52
CA GLN A 137 4.56 -19.45 -11.18
C GLN A 137 5.83 -20.25 -11.50
N GLU A 138 6.90 -19.59 -11.94
CA GLU A 138 8.20 -20.22 -12.17
C GLU A 138 8.81 -20.75 -10.87
N LEU A 139 8.83 -19.94 -9.80
CA LEU A 139 9.30 -20.38 -8.48
C LEU A 139 8.48 -21.57 -7.96
N ARG A 140 7.15 -21.53 -8.14
CA ARG A 140 6.28 -22.66 -7.76
C ARG A 140 6.64 -23.92 -8.53
N ARG A 141 6.97 -23.82 -9.81
CA ARG A 141 7.42 -24.96 -10.63
C ARG A 141 8.76 -25.50 -10.10
N GLN A 142 9.74 -24.63 -9.88
CA GLN A 142 11.05 -25.02 -9.35
C GLN A 142 10.92 -25.71 -7.98
N LEU A 143 10.06 -25.19 -7.09
CA LEU A 143 9.81 -25.82 -5.79
C LEU A 143 9.16 -27.20 -5.90
N ARG A 144 8.32 -27.45 -6.90
CA ARG A 144 7.78 -28.79 -7.15
C ARG A 144 8.87 -29.73 -7.65
N GLU A 145 9.66 -29.28 -8.63
CA GLU A 145 10.77 -30.07 -9.18
C GLU A 145 11.78 -30.44 -8.08
N GLN A 146 12.08 -29.53 -7.15
CA GLN A 146 12.92 -29.80 -5.98
C GLN A 146 12.28 -30.80 -5.00
N ARG A 147 11.00 -30.66 -4.69
CA ARG A 147 10.29 -31.60 -3.79
C ARG A 147 10.23 -33.02 -4.37
N GLU A 148 10.06 -33.15 -5.68
CA GLU A 148 10.10 -34.43 -6.38
C GLU A 148 11.50 -35.05 -6.29
N ALA A 149 12.55 -34.24 -6.51
CA ALA A 149 13.93 -34.69 -6.36
C ALA A 149 14.28 -35.11 -4.92
N ASP A 150 13.82 -34.37 -3.91
CA ASP A 150 14.02 -34.71 -2.50
C ASP A 150 13.29 -36.00 -2.12
N GLY A 151 12.06 -36.19 -2.63
CA GLY A 151 11.32 -37.44 -2.46
C GLY A 151 12.05 -38.64 -3.05
N ASP A 152 12.67 -38.48 -4.22
CA ASP A 152 13.49 -39.53 -4.85
C ASP A 152 14.76 -39.84 -4.04
N ILE A 153 15.41 -38.81 -3.49
CA ILE A 153 16.58 -38.98 -2.62
C ILE A 153 16.18 -39.71 -1.34
N GLU A 154 15.08 -39.32 -0.71
CA GLU A 154 14.58 -39.94 0.52
C GLU A 154 14.19 -41.42 0.29
N GLN A 155 13.55 -41.73 -0.83
CA GLN A 155 13.28 -43.12 -1.17
C GLN A 155 14.56 -43.93 -1.38
N ARG A 156 15.57 -43.37 -2.05
CA ARG A 156 16.87 -44.05 -2.25
C ARG A 156 17.60 -44.27 -0.93
N THR A 157 17.61 -43.29 -0.03
CA THR A 157 18.26 -43.43 1.29
C THR A 157 17.52 -44.44 2.16
N ARG A 158 16.17 -44.44 2.16
CA ARG A 158 15.37 -45.46 2.87
C ARG A 158 15.60 -46.87 2.34
N ARG A 159 15.72 -47.06 1.02
CA ARG A 159 16.06 -48.37 0.44
C ARG A 159 17.45 -48.83 0.87
N ARG A 160 18.44 -47.94 0.78
CA ARG A 160 19.82 -48.24 1.17
C ARG A 160 19.94 -48.55 2.67
N SER A 161 19.24 -47.81 3.53
CA SER A 161 19.24 -48.09 4.97
C SER A 161 18.56 -49.42 5.28
N ALA A 162 17.44 -49.74 4.63
CA ALA A 162 16.78 -51.04 4.79
C ALA A 162 17.68 -52.22 4.35
N GLU A 163 18.42 -52.07 3.25
CA GLU A 163 19.41 -53.07 2.81
C GLU A 163 20.54 -53.24 3.82
N LEU A 164 21.12 -52.15 4.33
CA LEU A 164 22.16 -52.21 5.36
C LEU A 164 21.65 -52.86 6.65
N SER A 165 20.42 -52.57 7.07
CA SER A 165 19.79 -53.22 8.23
C SER A 165 19.61 -54.72 8.01
N ARG A 166 19.24 -55.15 6.80
CA ARG A 166 19.15 -56.59 6.46
C ARG A 166 20.50 -57.27 6.52
N ILE A 167 21.54 -56.67 5.93
CA ILE A 167 22.91 -57.21 5.95
C ILE A 167 23.39 -57.36 7.40
N ARG A 168 23.24 -56.31 8.22
CA ARG A 168 23.60 -56.37 9.65
C ARG A 168 22.84 -57.45 10.40
N ALA A 169 21.53 -57.59 10.18
CA ALA A 169 20.75 -58.65 10.81
C ALA A 169 21.22 -60.06 10.40
N GLU A 170 21.65 -60.25 9.14
CA GLU A 170 22.24 -61.51 8.69
C GLU A 170 23.62 -61.76 9.30
N GLU A 171 24.45 -60.73 9.41
CA GLU A 171 25.76 -60.79 10.09
C GLU A 171 25.60 -61.13 11.57
N ASP A 172 24.68 -60.47 12.27
CA ASP A 172 24.35 -60.73 13.68
C ASP A 172 23.83 -62.15 13.86
N LYS A 173 22.96 -62.62 12.96
CA LYS A 173 22.47 -64.01 12.99
C LYS A 173 23.60 -65.02 12.80
N LYS A 174 24.52 -64.77 11.87
CA LYS A 174 25.71 -65.62 11.67
C LYS A 174 26.61 -65.60 12.90
N ALA A 175 26.84 -64.43 13.50
CA ALA A 175 27.64 -64.29 14.71
C ALA A 175 27.01 -65.06 15.89
N LEU A 176 25.70 -64.94 16.08
CA LEU A 176 24.95 -65.71 17.09
C LEU A 176 25.02 -67.22 16.83
N GLN A 177 24.93 -67.65 15.58
CA GLN A 177 25.05 -69.06 15.22
C GLN A 177 26.45 -69.61 15.50
N CYS A 178 27.50 -68.84 15.20
CA CYS A 178 28.88 -69.19 15.59
C CYS A 178 29.04 -69.27 17.11
N MET A 179 28.51 -68.30 17.87
CA MET A 179 28.55 -68.34 19.33
C MET A 179 27.83 -69.57 19.89
N LEU A 180 26.64 -69.89 19.39
CA LEU A 180 25.90 -71.09 19.80
C LEU A 180 26.68 -72.38 19.50
N GLN A 181 27.34 -72.46 18.34
CA GLN A 181 28.20 -73.61 18.01
C GLN A 181 29.40 -73.68 18.96
N THR A 182 30.07 -72.56 19.25
CA THR A 182 31.15 -72.56 20.24
C THR A 182 30.67 -72.94 21.63
N HIS A 183 29.46 -72.57 22.04
CA HIS A 183 28.85 -72.99 23.31
C HIS A 183 28.38 -74.45 23.32
N GLN A 184 28.10 -75.05 22.16
CA GLN A 184 27.80 -76.48 22.05
C GLN A 184 29.07 -77.33 22.05
N ASP A 185 30.16 -76.82 21.48
CA ASP A 185 31.47 -77.49 21.42
C ASP A 185 32.28 -77.34 22.73
N SER A 186 32.05 -76.25 23.47
CA SER A 186 32.58 -76.05 24.82
C SER A 186 31.53 -76.45 25.85
N GLY A 187 31.56 -77.70 26.31
CA GLY A 187 30.70 -78.19 27.38
C GLY A 187 30.64 -77.22 28.56
N LEU A 188 29.42 -76.74 28.85
CA LEU A 188 29.11 -75.65 29.77
C LEU A 188 29.59 -75.91 31.20
N ASP A 189 30.45 -75.01 31.71
CA ASP A 189 30.82 -74.90 33.12
C ASP A 189 29.83 -73.99 33.85
N VAL A 190 28.89 -74.63 34.56
CA VAL A 190 27.64 -74.10 35.13
C VAL A 190 27.85 -72.99 36.18
N ASP A 191 29.08 -72.80 36.67
CA ASP A 191 29.38 -71.80 37.71
C ASP A 191 29.71 -70.41 37.15
N THR A 192 30.13 -70.31 35.89
CA THR A 192 30.32 -69.00 35.22
C THR A 192 28.99 -68.37 34.79
N GLU A 193 27.98 -69.18 34.50
CA GLU A 193 26.64 -68.73 34.07
C GLU A 193 25.86 -68.02 35.18
N LYS A 194 26.05 -68.39 36.45
CA LYS A 194 25.38 -67.72 37.57
C LYS A 194 25.89 -66.28 37.76
N VAL A 195 27.13 -66.01 37.38
CA VAL A 195 27.73 -64.67 37.42
C VAL A 195 27.26 -63.84 36.22
N THR A 196 27.16 -64.46 35.03
CA THR A 196 26.65 -63.77 33.83
C THR A 196 25.14 -63.50 33.91
N LEU A 197 24.34 -64.39 34.50
CA LEU A 197 22.90 -64.18 34.76
C LEU A 197 22.66 -62.98 35.69
N ARG A 198 23.43 -62.86 36.78
CA ARG A 198 23.34 -61.67 37.66
C ARG A 198 23.75 -60.39 36.94
N HIS A 199 24.75 -60.47 36.07
CA HIS A 199 25.17 -59.33 35.27
C HIS A 199 24.11 -58.95 34.21
N LEU A 200 23.48 -59.94 33.58
CA LEU A 200 22.34 -59.77 32.68
C LEU A 200 21.13 -59.15 33.39
N ASP A 201 20.78 -59.60 34.59
CA ASP A 201 19.70 -59.03 35.39
C ASP A 201 19.99 -57.57 35.77
N SER A 202 21.24 -57.24 36.10
CA SER A 202 21.65 -55.86 36.38
C SER A 202 21.53 -54.96 35.14
N LYS A 203 21.90 -55.47 33.96
CA LYS A 203 21.75 -54.74 32.70
C LYS A 203 20.29 -54.63 32.28
N HIS A 204 19.48 -55.65 32.51
CA HIS A 204 18.05 -55.61 32.23
C HIS A 204 17.32 -54.58 33.08
N LYS A 205 17.67 -54.46 34.37
CA LYS A 205 17.17 -53.37 35.23
C LYS A 205 17.60 -52.00 34.73
N ALA A 206 18.85 -51.84 34.32
CA ALA A 206 19.33 -50.57 33.75
C ALA A 206 18.61 -50.20 32.43
N ILE A 207 18.26 -51.18 31.60
CA ILE A 207 17.47 -50.97 30.38
C ILE A 207 16.06 -50.49 30.73
N ILE A 208 15.39 -51.13 31.70
CA ILE A 208 14.05 -50.73 32.15
C ILE A 208 14.06 -49.29 32.71
N GLU A 209 15.09 -48.92 33.47
CA GLU A 209 15.24 -47.55 33.99
C GLU A 209 15.45 -46.53 32.86
N LEU A 210 16.25 -46.86 31.84
CA LEU A 210 16.47 -46.01 30.67
C LEU A 210 15.20 -45.89 29.80
N GLU A 211 14.44 -46.97 29.62
CA GLU A 211 13.16 -46.95 28.90
C GLU A 211 12.15 -46.04 29.61
N GLN A 212 12.08 -46.08 30.94
CA GLN A 212 11.24 -45.17 31.73
C GLN A 212 11.67 -43.70 31.57
N GLN A 213 12.97 -43.42 31.56
CA GLN A 213 13.50 -42.06 31.34
C GLN A 213 13.22 -41.56 29.92
N LEU A 214 13.37 -42.42 28.90
CA LEU A 214 13.03 -42.10 27.52
C LEU A 214 11.54 -41.81 27.37
N HIS A 215 10.68 -42.63 27.98
CA HIS A 215 9.25 -42.41 27.90
C HIS A 215 8.82 -41.10 28.57
N ALA A 216 9.44 -40.77 29.72
CA ALA A 216 9.25 -39.47 30.36
C ALA A 216 9.70 -38.31 29.44
N GLN A 217 10.85 -38.45 28.77
CA GLN A 217 11.34 -37.43 27.85
C GLN A 217 10.45 -37.29 26.61
N GLU A 218 9.97 -38.38 26.01
CA GLU A 218 9.02 -38.35 24.89
C GLU A 218 7.72 -37.64 25.26
N THR A 219 7.17 -37.89 26.46
CA THR A 219 5.97 -37.18 26.92
C THR A 219 6.20 -35.68 27.13
N THR A 220 7.39 -35.27 27.56
CA THR A 220 7.73 -33.84 27.64
C THR A 220 7.90 -33.22 26.25
N LEU A 221 8.50 -33.96 25.30
CA LEU A 221 8.75 -33.48 23.95
C LEU A 221 7.44 -33.38 23.13
N SER A 222 6.51 -34.32 23.31
CA SER A 222 5.17 -34.23 22.73
C SER A 222 4.40 -33.01 23.24
N ALA A 223 4.53 -32.68 24.54
CA ALA A 223 3.92 -31.47 25.11
C ALA A 223 4.50 -30.17 24.52
N TYR A 224 5.77 -30.17 24.09
CA TYR A 224 6.37 -29.04 23.38
C TYR A 224 5.98 -28.98 21.89
N GLN A 225 5.68 -30.11 21.26
CA GLN A 225 5.24 -30.16 19.85
C GLN A 225 3.78 -29.71 19.66
N GLU A 226 2.94 -29.76 20.70
CA GLU A 226 1.54 -29.32 20.66
C GLU A 226 1.35 -27.80 20.68
N ILE A 227 2.41 -27.01 20.94
CA ILE A 227 2.35 -25.54 20.88
C ILE A 227 2.89 -25.10 19.51
N PRO A 228 2.06 -24.56 18.60
CA PRO A 228 2.55 -24.05 17.33
C PRO A 228 3.52 -22.88 17.58
N PRO A 229 4.73 -22.90 17.02
CA PRO A 229 5.70 -21.80 17.16
C PRO A 229 5.15 -20.46 16.65
N ASP A 230 4.12 -20.51 15.79
CA ASP A 230 3.46 -19.35 15.22
C ASP A 230 2.57 -18.57 16.22
N TYR A 231 1.96 -19.21 17.22
CA TYR A 231 1.04 -18.50 18.13
C TYR A 231 1.79 -17.56 19.08
N ALA A 232 2.92 -18.01 19.63
CA ALA A 232 3.75 -17.19 20.50
C ALA A 232 4.40 -16.03 19.74
N LEU A 233 4.90 -16.29 18.53
CA LEU A 233 5.48 -15.27 17.67
C LEU A 233 4.42 -14.26 17.19
N ALA A 234 3.25 -14.73 16.76
CA ALA A 234 2.14 -13.87 16.38
C ALA A 234 1.68 -13.00 17.56
N LYS A 235 1.58 -13.56 18.77
CA LYS A 235 1.22 -12.79 19.98
C LYS A 235 2.26 -11.74 20.34
N LEU A 236 3.55 -12.03 20.15
CA LEU A 236 4.62 -11.04 20.34
C LEU A 236 4.56 -9.93 19.29
N LYS A 237 4.36 -10.29 18.00
CA LYS A 237 4.22 -9.31 16.91
C LYS A 237 2.99 -8.43 17.07
N LEU A 238 1.89 -8.99 17.57
CA LEU A 238 0.67 -8.23 17.87
C LEU A 238 0.93 -7.22 19.00
N LYS A 239 1.64 -7.63 20.07
CA LYS A 239 2.03 -6.72 21.16
C LYS A 239 3.01 -5.62 20.72
N GLU A 240 3.95 -5.95 19.85
CA GLU A 240 4.90 -4.98 19.28
C GLU A 240 4.15 -3.94 18.43
N ALA A 241 3.22 -4.37 17.58
CA ALA A 241 2.40 -3.49 16.76
C ALA A 241 1.49 -2.59 17.60
N THR A 242 0.89 -3.09 18.69
CA THR A 242 0.07 -2.26 19.58
C THR A 242 0.91 -1.18 20.29
N LEU A 243 2.13 -1.50 20.72
CA LEU A 243 3.01 -0.51 21.35
C LEU A 243 3.45 0.58 20.37
N GLN A 244 3.72 0.24 19.11
CA GLN A 244 4.05 1.22 18.08
C GLN A 244 2.86 2.14 17.78
N LEU A 245 1.64 1.59 17.75
CA LEU A 245 0.42 2.39 17.59
C LEU A 245 0.29 3.41 18.72
N ASP A 246 0.44 2.96 19.97
CA ASP A 246 0.32 3.82 21.15
C ASP A 246 1.36 4.96 21.13
N GLN A 247 2.60 4.67 20.73
CA GLN A 247 3.65 5.68 20.56
C GLN A 247 3.29 6.74 19.51
N LEU A 248 2.85 6.31 18.33
CA LEU A 248 2.45 7.23 17.26
C LEU A 248 1.23 8.07 17.65
N THR A 249 0.30 7.52 18.43
CA THR A 249 -0.83 8.30 18.95
C THR A 249 -0.39 9.36 19.94
N MET A 250 0.56 9.05 20.83
CA MET A 250 1.12 10.03 21.76
C MET A 250 1.90 11.13 21.02
N GLU A 251 2.69 10.78 20.00
CA GLU A 251 3.41 11.76 19.17
C GLU A 251 2.45 12.67 18.41
N HIS A 252 1.38 12.11 17.85
CA HIS A 252 0.34 12.89 17.16
C HIS A 252 -0.39 13.84 18.11
N GLU A 253 -0.76 13.38 19.31
CA GLU A 253 -1.37 14.22 20.34
C GLU A 253 -0.42 15.33 20.81
N SER A 254 0.87 15.02 20.98
CA SER A 254 1.91 16.01 21.30
C SER A 254 2.00 17.09 20.23
N MET A 255 2.09 16.71 18.96
CA MET A 255 2.14 17.66 17.84
C MET A 255 0.88 18.53 17.75
N LEU A 256 -0.29 17.97 18.03
CA LEU A 256 -1.54 18.75 18.08
C LEU A 256 -1.53 19.75 19.24
N THR A 257 -1.01 19.38 20.41
CA THR A 257 -0.90 20.31 21.53
C THR A 257 0.13 21.41 21.30
N GLU A 258 1.24 21.11 20.61
CA GLU A 258 2.23 22.12 20.20
C GLU A 258 1.62 23.11 19.20
N LEU A 259 0.93 22.61 18.17
CA LEU A 259 0.20 23.44 17.20
C LEU A 259 -0.89 24.31 17.84
N ALA A 260 -1.57 23.81 18.87
CA ALA A 260 -2.58 24.55 19.59
C ALA A 260 -1.99 25.63 20.52
N ASN A 261 -0.75 25.46 20.99
CA ASN A 261 -0.05 26.45 21.81
C ASN A 261 0.64 27.54 20.96
N ASP A 262 0.91 27.25 19.69
CA ASP A 262 1.50 28.18 18.72
C ASP A 262 0.48 29.11 18.02
N LEU A 263 -0.83 28.92 18.29
CA LEU A 263 -1.95 29.75 17.82
C LEU A 263 -2.44 30.73 18.90
#